data_AF-A0A4Y7SRQ0-F1
#
_entry.id   AF-A0A4Y7SRQ0-F1
#
_cell.length_a   1.000
_cell.length_b   1.000
_cell.length_c   1.000
_cell.angle_alpha   90.00
_cell.angle_beta   90.00
_cell.angle_gamma   90.00
#
_symmetry.space_group_name_H-M   'P 1'
#
loop_
_entity.id
_entity.type
_entity.pdbx_description
1 polymer ?
#
loop_
_entity_poly.entity_id
_entity_poly.type
_entity_poly.pdbx_seq_one_letter_code
_entity_poly.pdbx_strand_id
1 'polypeptide(L)'
;MRRGFLRPVRKGAVLLENLLSSHVHFTQCDNITCKGDRQTASRQCSGCSSTIYCSAECQEKDWKSHHRFECSQAQQDHRENKRAGMWYSHLSRAYHEKLFASQYHEHVEKYGGRLTWGSRTAQYGPLPVALISFYYGEASCDVRAVNVDSEDFVNREGIKFSQEYKVPRLKSLGREFRSGAKSMANGYRLVEGFLPLGPENHYVYLTALAQERRGVYEVVHSVARVGIMRSDTH
;
A
#
# COMPACT_ATOMS: atom_id res chain seq x y z
N MET A 1 13.51 2.80 -34.59
CA MET A 1 13.24 2.46 -33.18
C MET A 1 11.73 2.51 -32.96
N ARG A 2 11.08 1.36 -32.74
CA ARG A 2 9.61 1.26 -32.67
C ARG A 2 9.12 1.66 -31.28
N ARG A 3 8.29 2.72 -31.20
CA ARG A 3 7.53 3.10 -30.01
C ARG A 3 6.47 2.03 -29.73
N GLY A 4 6.73 1.14 -28.79
CA GLY A 4 5.74 0.20 -28.27
C GLY A 4 4.79 0.92 -27.32
N PHE A 5 3.70 1.48 -27.84
CA PHE A 5 2.63 2.03 -27.01
C PHE A 5 2.04 0.94 -26.12
N LEU A 6 2.04 1.20 -24.81
CA LEU A 6 1.37 0.39 -23.79
C LEU A 6 -0.11 0.28 -24.16
N ARG A 7 -0.56 -0.91 -24.59
CA ARG A 7 -1.99 -1.18 -24.72
C ARG A 7 -2.56 -1.40 -23.32
N PRO A 8 -3.54 -0.61 -22.87
CA PRO A 8 -4.07 -0.75 -21.53
C PRO A 8 -4.97 -2.00 -21.46
N VAL A 9 -4.70 -2.86 -20.48
CA VAL A 9 -5.49 -4.06 -20.14
C VAL A 9 -6.81 -3.62 -19.51
N ARG A 10 -7.69 -2.96 -20.27
CA ARG A 10 -8.91 -2.31 -19.73
C ARG A 10 -10.09 -3.27 -19.53
N LYS A 11 -10.15 -4.40 -20.22
CA LYS A 11 -11.36 -5.24 -20.24
C LYS A 11 -11.38 -6.39 -19.23
N GLY A 12 -10.21 -6.89 -18.79
CA GLY A 12 -10.14 -8.00 -17.84
C GLY A 12 -10.45 -7.60 -16.39
N ALA A 13 -9.98 -6.42 -15.96
CA ALA A 13 -10.10 -5.96 -14.57
C ALA A 13 -11.57 -5.69 -14.14
N VAL A 14 -12.39 -5.12 -15.04
CA VAL A 14 -13.79 -4.74 -14.74
C VAL A 14 -14.68 -5.96 -14.53
N LEU A 15 -14.42 -7.07 -15.24
CA LEU A 15 -15.18 -8.33 -15.09
C LEU A 15 -14.87 -9.04 -13.76
N LEU A 16 -13.60 -9.00 -13.32
CA LEU A 16 -13.18 -9.59 -12.05
C LEU A 16 -13.72 -8.78 -10.85
N GLU A 17 -13.71 -7.44 -10.94
CA GLU A 17 -14.25 -6.58 -9.89
C GLU A 17 -15.75 -6.83 -9.65
N ASN A 18 -16.55 -7.01 -10.71
CA ASN A 18 -17.99 -7.29 -10.57
C ASN A 18 -18.30 -8.69 -10.01
N LEU A 19 -17.51 -9.70 -10.35
CA LEU A 19 -17.65 -11.06 -9.82
C LEU A 19 -17.24 -11.16 -8.34
N LEU A 20 -16.28 -10.34 -7.90
CA LEU A 20 -15.81 -10.30 -6.51
C LEU A 20 -16.70 -9.42 -5.60
N SER A 21 -17.44 -8.47 -6.17
CA SER A 21 -18.21 -7.47 -5.40
C SER A 21 -19.38 -8.04 -4.58
N SER A 22 -19.94 -9.18 -4.97
CA SER A 22 -21.12 -9.76 -4.28
C SER A 22 -20.80 -10.62 -3.06
N HIS A 23 -19.54 -11.00 -2.83
CA HIS A 23 -19.16 -11.95 -1.77
C HIS A 23 -17.88 -11.59 -0.99
N VAL A 24 -17.23 -10.46 -1.29
CA VAL A 24 -16.02 -10.04 -0.57
C VAL A 24 -16.39 -9.13 0.59
N HIS A 25 -16.47 -9.72 1.79
CA HIS A 25 -16.39 -8.93 3.01
C HIS A 25 -14.99 -8.34 3.14
N PHE A 26 -14.90 -7.01 3.05
CA PHE A 26 -13.65 -6.31 3.37
C PHE A 26 -13.37 -6.47 4.86
N THR A 27 -12.23 -7.09 5.17
CA THR A 27 -11.69 -7.20 6.53
C THR A 27 -10.59 -6.17 6.77
N GLN A 28 -10.45 -5.16 5.91
CA GLN A 28 -9.38 -4.17 6.00
C GLN A 28 -9.60 -3.15 7.12
N CYS A 29 -8.52 -2.66 7.71
CA CYS A 29 -8.59 -1.60 8.72
C CYS A 29 -7.41 -0.64 8.56
N ASP A 30 -7.73 0.65 8.39
CA ASP A 30 -6.76 1.72 8.27
C ASP A 30 -6.18 2.17 9.61
N ASN A 31 -6.79 1.78 10.73
CA ASN A 31 -6.19 2.00 12.04
C ASN A 31 -4.93 1.13 12.19
N ILE A 32 -3.76 1.77 12.16
CA ILE A 32 -2.44 1.13 12.24
C ILE A 32 -2.22 0.35 13.55
N THR A 33 -2.94 0.70 14.63
CA THR A 33 -2.85 0.01 15.91
C THR A 33 -3.89 -1.10 16.04
N CYS A 34 -4.64 -1.42 14.98
CA CYS A 34 -5.60 -2.51 15.00
C CYS A 34 -4.89 -3.86 15.22
N LYS A 35 -5.42 -4.69 16.12
CA LYS A 35 -4.86 -6.02 16.43
C LYS A 35 -5.24 -7.09 15.40
N GLY A 36 -5.98 -6.73 14.36
CA GLY A 36 -6.34 -7.64 13.27
C GLY A 36 -7.53 -8.55 13.55
N ASP A 37 -8.29 -8.32 14.63
CA ASP A 37 -9.54 -9.02 14.87
C ASP A 37 -10.66 -8.43 13.97
N ARG A 38 -10.74 -8.96 12.75
CA ARG A 38 -11.52 -8.41 11.63
C ARG A 38 -12.76 -9.26 11.36
N GLN A 39 -13.49 -9.59 12.42
CA GLN A 39 -14.68 -10.46 12.35
C GLN A 39 -15.90 -9.80 11.69
N THR A 40 -15.89 -8.48 11.53
CA THR A 40 -17.03 -7.75 10.94
C THR A 40 -16.66 -7.03 9.65
N ALA A 41 -17.68 -6.78 8.83
CA ALA A 41 -17.53 -6.02 7.59
C ALA A 41 -17.02 -4.61 7.88
N SER A 42 -15.98 -4.21 7.14
CA SER A 42 -15.36 -2.89 7.31
C SER A 42 -16.32 -1.76 6.92
N ARG A 43 -16.29 -0.68 7.69
CA ARG A 43 -17.07 0.54 7.46
C ARG A 43 -16.16 1.64 6.97
N GLN A 44 -16.57 2.29 5.89
CA GLN A 44 -15.88 3.44 5.33
C GLN A 44 -16.22 4.70 6.14
N CYS A 45 -15.27 5.62 6.26
CA CYS A 45 -15.52 6.93 6.83
C CYS A 45 -16.58 7.66 5.99
N SER A 46 -17.65 8.13 6.63
CA SER A 46 -18.74 8.86 5.97
C SER A 46 -18.33 10.25 5.45
N GLY A 47 -17.25 10.82 6.00
CA GLY A 47 -16.73 12.12 5.57
C GLY A 47 -15.96 12.04 4.24
N CYS A 48 -14.91 11.22 4.20
CA CYS A 48 -13.98 11.19 3.06
C CYS A 48 -14.13 9.97 2.14
N SER A 49 -14.74 8.87 2.61
CA SER A 49 -14.80 7.58 1.89
C SER A 49 -13.43 7.05 1.41
N SER A 50 -12.33 7.50 2.03
CA SER A 50 -10.96 7.11 1.70
C SER A 50 -10.34 6.16 2.71
N THR A 51 -10.91 6.03 3.91
CA THR A 51 -10.46 5.11 4.95
C THR A 51 -11.57 4.16 5.38
N ILE A 52 -11.18 2.95 5.80
CA ILE A 52 -12.06 1.86 6.23
C ILE A 52 -11.63 1.30 7.59
N TYR A 53 -12.60 0.91 8.40
CA TYR A 53 -12.39 0.44 9.77
C TYR A 53 -13.21 -0.81 10.06
N CYS A 54 -12.62 -1.78 10.76
CA CYS A 54 -13.34 -2.97 11.20
C CYS A 54 -14.27 -2.70 12.40
N SER A 55 -14.18 -1.54 13.06
CA SER A 55 -15.03 -1.16 14.19
C SER A 55 -15.05 0.36 14.41
N ALA A 56 -16.08 0.84 15.13
CA ALA A 56 -16.16 2.24 15.58
C ALA A 56 -14.99 2.60 16.50
N GLU A 57 -14.55 1.67 17.35
CA GLU A 57 -13.38 1.85 18.22
C GLU A 57 -12.10 2.09 17.41
N CYS A 58 -11.90 1.34 16.32
CA CYS A 58 -10.76 1.56 15.43
C CYS A 58 -10.83 2.91 14.72
N GLN A 59 -12.03 3.33 14.29
CA GLN A 59 -12.24 4.65 13.72
C GLN A 59 -11.91 5.76 14.74
N GLU A 60 -12.38 5.65 15.97
CA GLU A 60 -12.15 6.66 17.01
C GLU A 60 -10.66 6.78 17.37
N LYS A 61 -9.95 5.65 17.50
CA LYS A 61 -8.51 5.64 17.76
C LYS A 61 -7.73 6.29 16.61
N ASP A 62 -8.04 5.89 15.38
CA ASP A 62 -7.39 6.45 14.18
C ASP A 62 -7.74 7.93 13.97
N TRP A 63 -8.95 8.36 14.35
CA TRP A 63 -9.36 9.76 14.34
C TRP A 63 -8.43 10.62 15.19
N LYS A 64 -8.14 10.18 16.41
CA LYS A 64 -7.28 10.91 17.36
C LYS A 64 -5.82 10.98 16.90
N SER A 65 -5.31 9.92 16.26
CA SER A 65 -3.90 9.82 15.88
C SER A 65 -3.58 10.42 14.51
N HIS A 66 -4.43 10.18 13.50
CA HIS A 66 -4.13 10.49 12.11
C HIS A 66 -5.32 11.15 11.41
N HIS A 67 -6.46 10.46 11.37
CA HIS A 67 -7.49 10.72 10.39
C HIS A 67 -8.15 12.10 10.52
N ARG A 68 -8.24 12.68 11.73
CA ARG A 68 -8.79 14.04 11.92
C ARG A 68 -8.09 15.11 11.07
N PHE A 69 -6.79 14.94 10.82
CA PHE A 69 -5.97 15.87 10.05
C PHE A 69 -5.94 15.56 8.55
N GLU A 70 -6.44 14.38 8.17
CA GLU A 70 -6.43 13.89 6.79
C GLU A 70 -7.80 13.99 6.13
N CYS A 71 -8.88 13.93 6.92
CA CYS A 71 -10.23 13.67 6.43
C CYS A 71 -10.69 14.73 5.41
N SER A 72 -10.42 16.02 5.66
CA SER A 72 -10.85 17.09 4.77
C SER A 72 -10.16 17.02 3.41
N GLN A 73 -8.84 16.88 3.38
CA GLN A 73 -8.05 16.75 2.15
C GLN A 73 -8.36 15.44 1.43
N ALA A 74 -8.52 14.33 2.16
CA ALA A 74 -8.93 13.06 1.61
C ALA A 74 -10.32 13.12 0.94
N GLN A 75 -11.26 13.89 1.52
CA GLN A 75 -12.57 14.11 0.91
C GLN A 75 -12.47 14.92 -0.39
N GLN A 76 -11.60 15.94 -0.43
CA GLN A 76 -11.33 16.69 -1.66
C GLN A 76 -10.75 15.77 -2.74
N ASP A 77 -9.67 15.05 -2.43
CA ASP A 77 -9.05 14.09 -3.35
C ASP A 77 -10.04 13.04 -3.86
N HIS A 78 -10.89 12.51 -2.97
CA HIS A 78 -11.89 11.52 -3.37
C HIS A 78 -12.84 12.09 -4.43
N ARG A 79 -13.34 13.32 -4.23
CA ARG A 79 -14.23 13.99 -5.18
C ARG A 79 -13.53 14.28 -6.51
N GLU A 80 -12.30 14.77 -6.47
CA GLU A 80 -11.50 15.08 -7.67
C GLU A 80 -11.17 13.82 -8.47
N ASN A 81 -10.68 12.77 -7.81
CA ASN A 81 -10.37 11.49 -8.44
C ASN A 81 -11.62 10.83 -9.04
N LYS A 82 -12.77 10.90 -8.35
CA LYS A 82 -14.03 10.36 -8.87
C LYS A 82 -14.50 11.11 -10.12
N ARG A 83 -14.40 12.44 -10.15
CA ARG A 83 -14.72 13.26 -11.33
C ARG A 83 -13.79 12.97 -12.51
N ALA A 84 -12.51 12.73 -12.23
CA ALA A 84 -11.50 12.41 -13.24
C ALA A 84 -11.53 10.93 -13.71
N GLY A 85 -12.39 10.08 -13.14
CA GLY A 85 -12.40 8.65 -13.44
C GLY A 85 -11.15 7.90 -12.94
N MET A 86 -10.42 8.47 -11.99
CA MET A 86 -9.20 7.92 -11.36
C MET A 86 -9.48 7.39 -9.96
N TRP A 87 -10.69 6.88 -9.73
CA TRP A 87 -11.07 6.42 -8.40
C TRP A 87 -10.40 5.08 -8.07
N TYR A 88 -9.49 5.12 -7.09
CA TYR A 88 -8.93 3.91 -6.49
C TYR A 88 -9.86 3.38 -5.39
N SER A 89 -10.64 2.35 -5.70
CA SER A 89 -11.64 1.80 -4.79
C SER A 89 -11.01 0.96 -3.67
N HIS A 90 -11.76 0.72 -2.59
CA HIS A 90 -11.35 -0.22 -1.54
C HIS A 90 -11.23 -1.66 -2.06
N LEU A 91 -12.00 -2.04 -3.09
CA LEU A 91 -11.89 -3.35 -3.73
C LEU A 91 -10.57 -3.50 -4.48
N SER A 92 -10.24 -2.51 -5.31
CA SER A 92 -8.96 -2.48 -6.03
C SER A 92 -7.78 -2.46 -5.04
N ARG A 93 -7.93 -1.78 -3.90
CA ARG A 93 -6.97 -1.84 -2.79
C ARG A 93 -6.82 -3.23 -2.19
N ALA A 94 -7.90 -3.88 -1.79
CA ALA A 94 -7.87 -5.24 -1.26
C ALA A 94 -7.26 -6.24 -2.23
N TYR A 95 -7.57 -6.10 -3.52
CA TYR A 95 -6.97 -6.92 -4.58
C TYR A 95 -5.45 -6.71 -4.69
N HIS A 96 -4.99 -5.46 -4.75
CA HIS A 96 -3.56 -5.16 -4.83
C HIS A 96 -2.80 -5.58 -3.57
N GLU A 97 -3.39 -5.47 -2.39
CA GLU A 97 -2.81 -6.00 -1.16
C GLU A 97 -2.54 -7.51 -1.23
N LYS A 98 -3.53 -8.28 -1.70
CA LYS A 98 -3.36 -9.74 -1.90
C LYS A 98 -2.31 -10.05 -2.94
N LEU A 99 -2.32 -9.32 -4.06
CA LEU A 99 -1.35 -9.48 -5.13
C LEU A 99 0.08 -9.25 -4.61
N PHE A 100 0.30 -8.16 -3.87
CA PHE A 100 1.63 -7.83 -3.35
C PHE A 100 2.11 -8.83 -2.29
N ALA A 101 1.21 -9.28 -1.41
CA ALA A 101 1.56 -10.31 -0.44
C ALA A 101 1.93 -11.64 -1.10
N SER A 102 1.20 -12.08 -2.14
CA SER A 102 1.51 -13.30 -2.91
C SER A 102 2.87 -13.18 -3.58
N GLN A 103 3.13 -12.07 -4.26
CA GLN A 103 4.39 -11.84 -4.97
C GLN A 103 5.58 -11.75 -4.01
N TYR A 104 5.39 -11.13 -2.84
CA TYR A 104 6.40 -11.14 -1.79
C TYR A 104 6.66 -12.56 -1.27
N HIS A 105 5.61 -13.34 -1.02
CA HIS A 105 5.72 -14.72 -0.55
C HIS A 105 6.46 -15.61 -1.55
N GLU A 106 6.10 -15.56 -2.84
CA GLU A 106 6.80 -16.27 -3.92
C GLU A 106 8.29 -15.92 -3.97
N HIS A 107 8.63 -14.64 -3.79
CA HIS A 107 10.02 -14.21 -3.70
C HIS A 107 10.73 -14.82 -2.48
N VAL A 108 10.10 -14.81 -1.30
CA VAL A 108 10.68 -15.40 -0.09
C VAL A 108 10.93 -16.91 -0.26
N GLU A 109 9.97 -17.65 -0.82
CA GLU A 109 10.09 -19.09 -1.11
C GLU A 109 11.24 -19.36 -2.09
N LYS A 110 11.30 -18.61 -3.19
CA LYS A 110 12.30 -18.80 -4.24
C LYS A 110 13.73 -18.51 -3.77
N TYR A 111 13.92 -17.51 -2.92
CA TYR A 111 15.22 -17.05 -2.46
C TYR A 111 15.54 -17.45 -1.01
N GLY A 112 14.73 -18.35 -0.42
CA GLY A 112 15.00 -19.01 0.86
C GLY A 112 14.96 -18.10 2.08
N GLY A 113 14.14 -17.05 2.07
CA GLY A 113 14.02 -16.07 3.17
C GLY A 113 15.31 -15.29 3.49
N ARG A 114 16.40 -15.59 2.79
CA ARG A 114 17.70 -14.95 2.86
C ARG A 114 17.69 -13.68 2.01
N LEU A 115 16.82 -12.74 2.39
CA LEU A 115 17.22 -11.34 2.27
C LEU A 115 18.33 -11.15 3.30
N THR A 116 19.55 -11.55 2.96
CA THR A 116 20.74 -11.45 3.83
C THR A 116 21.09 -9.99 4.01
N TRP A 117 20.29 -9.29 4.80
CA TRP A 117 20.73 -8.09 5.48
C TRP A 117 21.70 -8.56 6.56
N GLY A 118 22.96 -8.16 6.43
CA GLY A 118 23.98 -8.39 7.46
C GLY A 118 23.40 -7.94 8.81
N SER A 119 23.36 -8.87 9.75
CA SER A 119 22.60 -8.83 11.02
C SER A 119 23.05 -7.75 12.03
N ARG A 120 23.68 -6.64 11.59
CA ARG A 120 24.44 -5.73 12.46
C ARG A 120 24.05 -4.24 12.48
N THR A 121 22.91 -3.80 11.95
CA THR A 121 22.53 -2.36 12.01
C THR A 121 21.09 -2.08 12.47
N ALA A 122 20.48 -2.97 13.26
CA ALA A 122 19.03 -2.94 13.52
C ALA A 122 18.50 -1.88 14.52
N GLN A 123 19.33 -1.00 15.10
CA GLN A 123 18.82 0.02 16.04
C GLN A 123 18.66 1.43 15.43
N TYR A 124 19.49 1.78 14.43
CA TYR A 124 19.46 3.08 13.75
C TYR A 124 19.63 2.99 12.22
N GLY A 125 19.68 1.78 11.68
CA GLY A 125 19.94 1.54 10.27
C GLY A 125 18.70 1.69 9.37
N PRO A 126 18.92 1.71 8.05
CA PRO A 126 17.83 1.69 7.08
C PRO A 126 17.00 0.41 7.22
N LEU A 127 15.69 0.53 7.05
CA LEU A 127 14.75 -0.59 7.06
C LEU A 127 14.71 -1.27 5.69
N PRO A 128 14.67 -2.61 5.63
CA PRO A 128 14.45 -3.30 4.38
C PRO A 128 13.00 -3.14 3.93
N VAL A 129 12.83 -2.64 2.72
CA VAL A 129 11.54 -2.48 2.04
C VAL A 129 11.60 -3.28 0.75
N ALA A 130 10.67 -4.23 0.60
CA ALA A 130 10.52 -4.99 -0.63
C ALA A 130 9.69 -4.17 -1.62
N LEU A 131 10.31 -3.74 -2.71
CA LEU A 131 9.66 -3.03 -3.80
C LEU A 131 9.22 -4.03 -4.88
N ILE A 132 7.92 -4.18 -5.03
CA ILE A 132 7.27 -5.00 -6.03
C ILE A 132 6.80 -4.09 -7.16
N SER A 133 7.32 -4.31 -8.35
CA SER A 133 6.91 -3.60 -9.56
C SER A 133 6.37 -4.56 -10.60
N PHE A 134 5.34 -4.14 -11.31
CA PHE A 134 4.71 -4.91 -12.38
C PHE A 134 5.03 -4.24 -13.72
N TYR A 135 5.86 -4.89 -14.53
CA TYR A 135 6.24 -4.42 -15.86
C TYR A 135 5.90 -5.50 -16.89
N TYR A 136 5.15 -5.14 -17.93
CA TYR A 136 4.82 -6.05 -19.04
C TYR A 136 4.18 -7.40 -18.64
N GLY A 137 3.49 -7.45 -17.49
CA GLY A 137 2.88 -8.66 -16.96
C GLY A 137 3.82 -9.52 -16.11
N GLU A 138 5.08 -9.13 -15.97
CA GLU A 138 6.03 -9.75 -15.05
C GLU A 138 6.15 -8.90 -13.78
N ALA A 139 6.14 -9.58 -12.64
CA ALA A 139 6.44 -8.97 -11.36
C ALA A 139 7.93 -9.09 -11.08
N SER A 140 8.55 -7.99 -10.66
CA SER A 140 9.91 -7.99 -10.11
C SER A 140 9.85 -7.53 -8.66
N CYS A 141 10.65 -8.17 -7.81
CA CYS A 141 10.80 -7.80 -6.41
C CYS A 141 12.27 -7.41 -6.16
N ASP A 142 12.48 -6.14 -5.85
CA ASP A 142 13.75 -5.56 -5.41
C ASP A 142 13.68 -5.28 -3.91
N VAL A 143 14.81 -5.27 -3.20
CA VAL A 143 14.83 -4.97 -1.75
C VAL A 143 15.77 -3.81 -1.50
N ARG A 144 15.21 -2.74 -0.93
CA ARG A 144 15.94 -1.49 -0.68
C ARG A 144 16.04 -1.20 0.80
N ALA A 145 17.16 -0.61 1.18
CA ALA A 145 17.33 -0.01 2.49
C ALA A 145 16.72 1.40 2.47
N VAL A 146 15.76 1.67 3.35
CA VAL A 146 15.12 2.98 3.43
C VAL A 146 15.06 3.46 4.87
N ASN A 147 15.47 4.71 5.10
CA ASN A 147 15.29 5.33 6.41
C ASN A 147 13.87 5.92 6.51
N VAL A 148 13.01 5.40 7.38
CA VAL A 148 11.59 5.84 7.46
C VAL A 148 11.39 7.30 7.83
N ASP A 149 12.41 7.91 8.42
CA ASP A 149 12.35 9.32 8.79
C ASP A 149 12.85 10.23 7.64
N SER A 150 13.53 9.66 6.63
CA SER A 150 14.04 10.42 5.49
C SER A 150 12.96 10.74 4.46
N GLU A 151 13.26 11.75 3.64
CA GLU A 151 12.42 12.12 2.51
C GLU A 151 12.36 11.01 1.45
N ASP A 152 13.39 10.16 1.34
CA ASP A 152 13.39 9.02 0.41
C ASP A 152 12.34 7.97 0.76
N PHE A 153 11.92 7.88 2.04
CA PHE A 153 10.83 6.98 2.40
C PHE A 153 9.48 7.46 1.91
N VAL A 154 9.27 8.78 1.90
CA VAL A 154 7.98 9.37 1.54
C VAL A 154 7.94 9.80 0.08
N ASN A 155 9.07 10.04 -0.57
CA ASN A 155 9.15 10.46 -1.96
C ASN A 155 9.79 9.38 -2.83
N ARG A 156 9.42 9.35 -4.11
CA ARG A 156 10.04 8.46 -5.08
C ARG A 156 10.57 9.32 -6.21
N GLU A 157 11.79 9.03 -6.66
CA GLU A 157 12.40 9.75 -7.76
C GLU A 157 11.49 9.72 -8.99
N GLY A 158 11.30 10.88 -9.62
CA GLY A 158 10.41 11.02 -10.79
C GLY A 158 8.91 11.10 -10.48
N ILE A 159 8.50 11.11 -9.21
CA ILE A 159 7.07 11.01 -8.85
C ILE A 159 6.65 12.19 -7.98
N LYS A 160 5.56 12.84 -8.40
CA LYS A 160 4.90 13.88 -7.61
C LYS A 160 3.66 13.31 -6.94
N PHE A 161 3.65 13.29 -5.61
CA PHE A 161 2.48 12.98 -4.81
C PHE A 161 1.73 14.26 -4.45
N SER A 162 0.42 14.31 -4.66
CA SER A 162 -0.43 15.42 -4.16
C SER A 162 -0.86 15.23 -2.70
N GLN A 163 -0.75 14.01 -2.18
CA GLN A 163 -1.34 13.61 -0.91
C GLN A 163 -0.38 13.77 0.27
N GLU A 164 0.20 14.96 0.44
CA GLU A 164 1.16 15.25 1.53
C GLU A 164 0.55 15.00 2.92
N TYR A 165 -0.75 15.19 3.07
CA TYR A 165 -1.46 14.91 4.32
C TYR A 165 -1.36 13.45 4.78
N LYS A 166 -0.99 12.50 3.90
CA LYS A 166 -0.76 11.09 4.25
C LYS A 166 0.66 10.80 4.75
N VAL A 167 1.59 11.73 4.64
CA VAL A 167 3.00 11.55 5.05
C VAL A 167 3.12 11.14 6.53
N PRO A 168 2.42 11.78 7.50
CA PRO A 168 2.50 11.38 8.90
C PRO A 168 2.09 9.91 9.13
N ARG A 169 1.00 9.46 8.50
CA ARG A 169 0.52 8.07 8.58
C ARG A 169 1.51 7.09 7.93
N LEU A 170 2.08 7.45 6.79
CA LEU A 170 3.11 6.64 6.12
C LEU A 170 4.35 6.47 7.03
N LYS A 171 4.87 7.57 7.60
CA LYS A 171 5.99 7.48 8.55
C LYS A 171 5.63 6.65 9.79
N SER A 172 4.40 6.73 10.29
CA SER A 172 3.92 5.85 11.36
C SER A 172 3.92 4.38 10.96
N LEU A 173 3.55 4.03 9.71
CA LEU A 173 3.67 2.66 9.18
C LEU A 173 5.11 2.15 9.22
N GLY A 174 6.07 2.97 8.79
CA GLY A 174 7.48 2.66 8.87
C GLY A 174 8.00 2.51 10.30
N ARG A 175 7.59 3.38 11.23
CA ARG A 175 7.96 3.29 12.65
C ARG A 175 7.37 2.07 13.34
N GLU A 176 6.13 1.72 13.02
CA GLU A 176 5.49 0.51 13.52
C GLU A 176 6.27 -0.73 13.07
N PHE A 177 6.67 -0.80 11.78
CA PHE A 177 7.56 -1.86 11.29
C PHE A 177 8.92 -1.89 12.01
N ARG A 178 9.52 -0.71 12.26
CA ARG A 178 10.78 -0.59 13.01
C ARG A 178 10.62 -1.06 14.46
N SER A 179 9.46 -0.86 15.06
CA SER A 179 9.21 -1.29 16.43
C SER A 179 9.37 -2.81 16.55
N GLY A 180 10.00 -3.27 17.64
CA GLY A 180 10.26 -4.70 17.84
C GLY A 180 9.00 -5.56 17.69
N ALA A 181 7.83 -5.04 18.08
CA ALA A 181 6.54 -5.72 18.00
C ALA A 181 6.10 -6.09 16.57
N LYS A 182 6.44 -5.27 15.57
CA LYS A 182 6.11 -5.53 14.16
C LYS A 182 7.35 -5.55 13.28
N SER A 183 8.45 -6.06 13.83
CA SER A 183 9.73 -6.18 13.15
C SER A 183 9.84 -7.47 12.33
N MET A 184 10.92 -7.60 11.57
CA MET A 184 11.21 -8.82 10.81
C MET A 184 11.28 -10.08 11.67
N ALA A 185 11.75 -9.96 12.91
CA ALA A 185 11.84 -11.05 13.87
C ALA A 185 10.46 -11.64 14.22
N ASN A 186 9.41 -10.83 14.09
CA ASN A 186 8.02 -11.23 14.33
C ASN A 186 7.25 -11.53 13.04
N GLY A 187 7.97 -11.82 11.94
CA GLY A 187 7.36 -12.17 10.65
C GLY A 187 6.78 -10.99 9.87
N TYR A 188 7.03 -9.74 10.28
CA TYR A 188 6.54 -8.57 9.55
C TYR A 188 7.49 -8.13 8.44
N ARG A 189 6.94 -7.55 7.38
CA ARG A 189 7.69 -7.02 6.23
C ARG A 189 7.03 -5.77 5.69
N LEU A 190 7.84 -4.77 5.33
CA LEU A 190 7.35 -3.62 4.58
C LEU A 190 7.46 -3.92 3.08
N VAL A 191 6.32 -3.87 2.41
CA VAL A 191 6.18 -4.16 0.98
C VAL A 191 5.62 -2.91 0.30
N GLU A 192 6.18 -2.54 -0.82
CA GLU A 192 5.67 -1.45 -1.65
C GLU A 192 5.37 -1.97 -3.03
N GLY A 193 4.37 -1.40 -3.67
CA GLY A 193 4.25 -1.54 -5.10
C GLY A 193 3.48 -0.41 -5.71
N PHE A 194 3.60 -0.30 -7.03
CA PHE A 194 2.95 0.76 -7.78
C PHE A 194 2.31 0.23 -9.04
N LEU A 195 1.13 0.76 -9.34
CA LEU A 195 0.23 0.24 -10.36
C LEU A 195 -0.38 1.41 -11.14
N PRO A 196 -0.54 1.30 -12.47
CA PRO A 196 -1.20 2.33 -13.26
C PRO A 196 -2.63 2.59 -12.78
N LEU A 197 -3.04 3.87 -12.76
CA LEU A 197 -4.39 4.30 -12.37
C LEU A 197 -4.91 5.36 -13.34
N GLY A 198 -5.73 4.96 -14.31
CA GLY A 198 -6.40 5.91 -15.19
C GLY A 198 -5.56 6.33 -16.43
N PRO A 199 -5.65 7.59 -16.89
CA PRO A 199 -4.92 8.09 -18.06
C PRO A 199 -3.42 8.24 -17.79
N GLU A 200 -2.65 8.50 -18.86
CA GLU A 200 -1.18 8.41 -18.88
C GLU A 200 -0.51 9.12 -17.68
N ASN A 201 0.48 8.43 -17.11
CA ASN A 201 1.35 8.82 -16.00
C ASN A 201 0.76 8.86 -14.58
N HIS A 202 -0.49 8.43 -14.37
CA HIS A 202 -1.05 8.31 -13.02
C HIS A 202 -0.83 6.90 -12.46
N TYR A 203 -0.37 6.83 -11.21
CA TYR A 203 -0.08 5.58 -10.52
C TYR A 203 -0.61 5.60 -9.09
N VAL A 204 -1.05 4.45 -8.60
CA VAL A 204 -1.22 4.20 -7.17
C VAL A 204 0.07 3.61 -6.64
N TYR A 205 0.62 4.22 -5.59
CA TYR A 205 1.65 3.68 -4.73
C TYR A 205 1.02 3.14 -3.47
N LEU A 206 1.18 1.85 -3.21
CA LEU A 206 0.64 1.19 -2.04
C LEU A 206 1.82 0.69 -1.20
N THR A 207 2.06 1.34 -0.07
CA THR A 207 2.99 0.87 0.97
C THR A 207 2.20 0.04 1.96
N ALA A 208 2.58 -1.21 2.14
CA ALA A 208 1.87 -2.21 2.93
C ALA A 208 2.80 -2.82 3.99
N LEU A 209 2.24 -3.05 5.18
CA LEU A 209 2.84 -3.88 6.20
C LEU A 209 2.23 -5.27 6.09
N ALA A 210 3.03 -6.24 5.68
CA ALA A 210 2.67 -7.65 5.61
C ALA A 210 3.13 -8.38 6.89
N GLN A 211 2.37 -9.38 7.31
CA GLN A 211 2.69 -10.26 8.43
C GLN A 211 2.61 -11.71 7.97
N GLU A 212 3.63 -12.49 8.29
CA GLU A 212 3.61 -13.94 8.11
C GLU A 212 2.62 -14.60 9.09
N ARG A 213 1.70 -15.39 8.55
CA ARG A 213 0.68 -16.13 9.28
C ARG A 213 0.57 -17.52 8.66
N ARG A 214 0.88 -18.56 9.43
CA ARG A 214 0.80 -19.97 8.98
C ARG A 214 1.59 -20.21 7.68
N GLY A 215 2.77 -19.60 7.56
CA GLY A 215 3.67 -19.75 6.41
C GLY A 215 3.33 -18.91 5.19
N VAL A 216 2.27 -18.08 5.23
CA VAL A 216 1.91 -17.16 4.14
C VAL A 216 1.93 -15.71 4.62
N TYR A 217 2.28 -14.77 3.75
CA TYR A 217 2.22 -13.36 4.09
C TYR A 217 0.82 -12.79 3.83
N GLU A 218 0.31 -11.99 4.76
CA GLU A 218 -0.95 -11.25 4.62
C GLU A 218 -0.72 -9.76 4.90
N VAL A 219 -1.33 -8.87 4.11
CA VAL A 219 -1.29 -7.43 4.41
C VAL A 219 -2.19 -7.13 5.62
N VAL A 220 -1.57 -6.61 6.68
CA VAL A 220 -2.28 -6.17 7.88
C VAL A 220 -2.56 -4.68 7.90
N HIS A 221 -1.76 -3.87 7.20
CA HIS A 221 -2.01 -2.44 7.04
C HIS A 221 -1.46 -1.97 5.71
N SER A 222 -2.03 -0.91 5.16
CA SER A 222 -1.44 -0.26 3.99
C SER A 222 -1.78 1.22 3.94
N VAL A 223 -1.04 1.98 3.15
CA VAL A 223 -1.29 3.38 2.84
C VAL A 223 -1.17 3.54 1.33
N ALA A 224 -2.28 3.90 0.70
CA ALA A 224 -2.32 4.16 -0.73
C ALA A 224 -2.14 5.66 -1.01
N ARG A 225 -1.27 5.97 -1.97
CA ARG A 225 -1.08 7.33 -2.50
C ARG A 225 -1.19 7.34 -4.03
N VAL A 226 -1.76 8.39 -4.59
CA VAL A 226 -1.78 8.66 -6.02
C VAL A 226 -0.58 9.55 -6.36
N GLY A 227 0.24 9.10 -7.29
CA GLY A 227 1.40 9.81 -7.81
C GLY A 227 1.29 10.04 -9.30
N ILE A 228 1.90 11.13 -9.76
CA ILE A 228 2.06 11.45 -11.19
C ILE A 228 3.54 11.27 -11.53
N MET A 229 3.84 10.40 -12.49
CA MET A 229 5.18 10.22 -13.03
C MET A 229 5.53 11.38 -13.96
N ARG A 230 6.72 11.96 -13.82
CA ARG A 230 7.19 13.05 -14.68
C ARG A 230 7.54 12.49 -16.07
N SER A 231 7.23 13.23 -17.13
CA SER A 231 7.54 12.85 -18.51
C SER A 231 9.04 12.78 -18.79
N ASP A 232 9.83 13.43 -17.96
CA ASP A 232 11.24 13.75 -18.23
C ASP A 232 12.19 12.65 -17.70
N THR A 233 11.65 11.60 -17.08
CA THR A 233 12.40 10.50 -16.47
C THR A 233 12.50 9.25 -17.36
N HIS A 234 12.45 9.42 -18.68
CA HIS A 234 12.60 8.35 -19.69
C HIS A 234 13.91 8.44 -20.46
#